data_AF-A0A2E7Z5D3-F1
#
_entry.id   AF-A0A2E7Z5D3-F1
#
_cell.length_a   1.000
_cell.length_b   1.000
_cell.length_c   1.000
_cell.angle_alpha   90.00
_cell.angle_beta   90.00
_cell.angle_gamma   90.00
#
_symmetry.space_group_name_H-M   'P 1'
#
loop_
_entity.id
_entity.type
_entity.pdbx_description
1 polymer ?
#
loop_
_entity_poly.entity_id
_entity_poly.type
_entity_poly.pdbx_seq_one_letter_code
_entity_poly.pdbx_strand_id
1 'polypeptide(L)'
;DNFENLFPLDGVLYGATHRNHYRYEGGQTWTCISREPHGITQTHAFQAYEGKLWAGTWPQGYVLRWEDGAWTNTGRLGIPEGEYKEINEINNMIVYNGKLYAGVIPKAQVWRYETDGHWTLMNNLASRPDYAVEEAASWCRVPTMTTFQGRLFAGTGSCISRATDVDADDTLGRVLATELGQVVSHDRDIGADWTHVAAIRQGKELQLFVNGECVATSQAPKGHSFDLRNALPLTIGAGPQGVFAGCIAGLRLYDGALSAEQVKTLAST
;
A
#
# COMPACT_ATOMS: atom_id res chain seq x y z
N ASP A 1 10.41 -16.89 -19.63
CA ASP A 1 9.76 -15.76 -18.97
C ASP A 1 10.33 -15.69 -17.56
N ASN A 2 10.70 -14.51 -17.08
CA ASN A 2 11.32 -14.34 -15.76
C ASN A 2 10.24 -14.24 -14.69
N PHE A 3 10.51 -14.72 -13.47
CA PHE A 3 9.67 -14.41 -12.31
C PHE A 3 10.01 -12.99 -11.83
N GLU A 4 9.02 -12.12 -11.80
CA GLU A 4 9.16 -10.70 -11.47
C GLU A 4 8.62 -10.37 -10.08
N ASN A 5 7.67 -11.16 -9.58
CA ASN A 5 7.05 -10.92 -8.29
C ASN A 5 6.73 -12.21 -7.53
N LEU A 6 6.85 -12.16 -6.21
CA LEU A 6 6.50 -13.21 -5.26
C LEU A 6 5.79 -12.57 -4.08
N PHE A 7 4.65 -13.12 -3.67
CA PHE A 7 3.86 -12.54 -2.60
C PHE A 7 3.10 -13.62 -1.81
N PRO A 8 3.26 -13.68 -0.48
CA PRO A 8 2.46 -14.56 0.36
C PRO A 8 1.11 -13.90 0.71
N LEU A 9 0.02 -14.66 0.60
CA LEU A 9 -1.30 -14.26 1.08
C LEU A 9 -2.00 -15.48 1.69
N ASP A 10 -2.48 -15.34 2.92
CA ASP A 10 -3.23 -16.37 3.66
C ASP A 10 -2.55 -17.75 3.66
N GLY A 11 -1.23 -17.77 3.87
CA GLY A 11 -0.42 -18.98 3.91
C GLY A 11 -0.11 -19.59 2.53
N VAL A 12 -0.56 -18.97 1.44
CA VAL A 12 -0.29 -19.39 0.07
C VAL A 12 0.73 -18.46 -0.56
N LEU A 13 1.78 -19.01 -1.17
CA LEU A 13 2.75 -18.24 -1.95
C LEU A 13 2.26 -18.12 -3.40
N TYR A 14 2.10 -16.89 -3.85
CA TYR A 14 1.82 -16.55 -5.24
C TYR A 14 3.07 -16.01 -5.91
N GLY A 15 3.12 -16.15 -7.22
CA GLY A 15 4.18 -15.55 -8.02
C GLY A 15 3.69 -15.20 -9.42
N ALA A 16 4.37 -14.24 -10.02
CA ALA A 16 4.12 -13.82 -11.40
C ALA A 16 5.41 -13.88 -12.19
N THR A 17 5.32 -14.39 -13.41
CA THR A 17 6.22 -13.98 -14.47
C THR A 17 5.70 -12.70 -15.11
N HIS A 18 6.38 -12.17 -16.13
CA HIS A 18 5.81 -11.04 -16.87
C HIS A 18 4.34 -11.27 -17.26
N ARG A 19 4.03 -12.46 -17.81
CA ARG A 19 2.72 -12.71 -18.43
C ARG A 19 1.80 -13.64 -17.67
N ASN A 20 2.34 -14.47 -16.78
CA ASN A 20 1.58 -15.57 -16.17
C ASN A 20 1.65 -15.52 -14.65
N HIS A 21 0.59 -16.03 -14.01
CA HIS A 21 0.47 -16.05 -12.56
C HIS A 21 0.42 -17.49 -12.08
N TYR A 22 1.01 -17.72 -10.93
CA TYR A 22 1.22 -19.05 -10.38
C TYR A 22 0.89 -19.08 -8.89
N ARG A 23 0.39 -20.23 -8.45
CA ARG A 23 0.24 -20.60 -7.04
C ARG A 23 1.22 -21.71 -6.72
N TYR A 24 1.95 -21.55 -5.62
CA TYR A 24 2.84 -22.59 -5.13
C TYR A 24 2.04 -23.71 -4.45
N GLU A 25 2.35 -24.97 -4.78
CA GLU A 25 1.69 -26.15 -4.22
C GLU A 25 2.59 -26.92 -3.24
N GLY A 26 3.81 -26.43 -2.99
CA GLY A 26 4.81 -27.12 -2.18
C GLY A 26 5.91 -27.81 -2.99
N GLY A 27 7.05 -28.06 -2.33
CA GLY A 27 8.23 -28.63 -2.97
C GLY A 27 8.74 -27.80 -4.14
N GLN A 28 8.68 -28.35 -5.36
CA GLN A 28 9.06 -27.68 -6.60
C GLN A 28 7.85 -27.42 -7.52
N THR A 29 6.63 -27.59 -7.00
CA THR A 29 5.40 -27.61 -7.79
C THR A 29 4.70 -26.26 -7.76
N TRP A 30 4.32 -25.78 -8.94
CA TRP A 30 3.54 -24.56 -9.14
C TRP A 30 2.39 -24.82 -10.11
N THR A 31 1.20 -24.34 -9.75
CA THR A 31 0.03 -24.34 -10.64
C THR A 31 -0.07 -22.99 -11.32
N CYS A 32 -0.14 -22.97 -12.66
CA CYS A 32 -0.45 -21.74 -13.39
C CYS A 32 -1.94 -21.43 -13.24
N ILE A 33 -2.27 -20.31 -12.60
CA ILE A 33 -3.65 -19.90 -12.30
C ILE A 33 -4.21 -18.90 -13.30
N SER A 34 -3.35 -18.25 -14.10
CA SER A 34 -3.77 -17.32 -15.15
C SER A 34 -2.66 -17.12 -16.18
N ARG A 35 -3.07 -16.89 -17.44
CA ARG A 35 -2.18 -16.55 -18.57
C ARG A 35 -2.66 -15.28 -19.24
N GLU A 36 -1.80 -14.27 -19.28
CA GLU A 36 -1.99 -13.03 -20.05
C GLU A 36 -3.38 -12.39 -19.84
N PRO A 37 -3.87 -12.26 -18.58
CA PRO A 37 -5.20 -11.73 -18.34
C PRO A 37 -5.30 -10.31 -18.90
N HIS A 38 -6.38 -9.99 -19.60
CA HIS A 38 -6.61 -8.66 -20.20
C HIS A 38 -5.50 -8.19 -21.16
N GLY A 39 -4.72 -9.12 -21.74
CA GLY A 39 -3.62 -8.78 -22.63
C GLY A 39 -2.46 -8.04 -21.94
N ILE A 40 -2.35 -8.14 -20.60
CA ILE A 40 -1.18 -7.61 -19.91
C ILE A 40 0.07 -8.37 -20.34
N THR A 41 1.19 -7.65 -20.38
CA THR A 41 2.46 -8.26 -20.78
C THR A 41 3.45 -8.35 -19.63
N GLN A 42 3.27 -7.59 -18.54
CA GLN A 42 4.14 -7.59 -17.36
C GLN A 42 3.32 -7.37 -16.07
N THR A 43 3.69 -8.05 -14.98
CA THR A 43 3.13 -7.88 -13.63
C THR A 43 4.26 -7.59 -12.66
N HIS A 44 4.26 -6.40 -12.06
CA HIS A 44 5.42 -5.85 -11.32
C HIS A 44 5.19 -5.68 -9.83
N ALA A 45 3.93 -5.55 -9.42
CA ALA A 45 3.57 -5.37 -8.03
C ALA A 45 2.50 -6.36 -7.62
N PHE A 46 2.69 -7.01 -6.48
CA PHE A 46 1.60 -7.66 -5.74
C PHE A 46 1.38 -6.96 -4.41
N GLN A 47 0.13 -6.95 -3.95
CA GLN A 47 -0.23 -6.43 -2.64
C GLN A 47 -1.45 -7.17 -2.08
N ALA A 48 -1.44 -7.45 -0.78
CA ALA A 48 -2.65 -7.85 -0.05
C ALA A 48 -3.50 -6.61 0.24
N TYR A 49 -4.75 -6.63 -0.20
CA TYR A 49 -5.74 -5.64 0.20
C TYR A 49 -7.13 -6.27 0.31
N GLU A 50 -7.78 -6.08 1.46
CA GLU A 50 -9.09 -6.63 1.85
C GLU A 50 -9.20 -8.15 1.66
N GLY A 51 -8.13 -8.88 2.02
CA GLY A 51 -8.08 -10.35 1.92
C GLY A 51 -7.97 -10.87 0.48
N LYS A 52 -7.66 -10.01 -0.49
CA LYS A 52 -7.45 -10.37 -1.89
C LYS A 52 -6.02 -10.09 -2.32
N LEU A 53 -5.55 -10.82 -3.32
CA LEU A 53 -4.29 -10.55 -4.00
C LEU A 53 -4.56 -9.53 -5.11
N TRP A 54 -3.84 -8.41 -5.07
CA TRP A 54 -3.90 -7.36 -6.06
C TRP A 54 -2.63 -7.35 -6.89
N ALA A 55 -2.73 -7.04 -8.18
CA ALA A 55 -1.64 -6.98 -9.12
C ALA A 55 -1.56 -5.63 -9.83
N GLY A 56 -0.36 -5.06 -9.88
CA GLY A 56 -0.02 -3.90 -10.69
C GLY A 56 0.66 -4.34 -11.99
N THR A 57 0.18 -3.81 -13.12
CA THR A 57 0.50 -4.38 -14.44
C THR A 57 0.98 -3.34 -15.46
N TRP A 58 1.46 -3.86 -16.59
CA TRP A 58 1.87 -3.12 -17.80
C TRP A 58 1.45 -3.88 -19.07
N PRO A 59 1.19 -3.18 -20.20
CA PRO A 59 1.41 -1.75 -20.45
C PRO A 59 0.24 -0.81 -20.17
N GLN A 60 -0.93 -1.35 -19.83
CA GLN A 60 -2.13 -0.54 -19.73
C GLN A 60 -2.19 0.26 -18.44
N GLY A 61 -1.43 -0.12 -17.41
CA GLY A 61 -1.60 0.40 -16.06
C GLY A 61 -2.88 -0.12 -15.41
N TYR A 62 -3.29 -1.36 -15.73
CA TYR A 62 -4.43 -1.99 -15.06
C TYR A 62 -4.03 -2.43 -13.65
N VAL A 63 -4.91 -2.16 -12.70
CA VAL A 63 -4.87 -2.77 -11.37
C VAL A 63 -5.85 -3.93 -11.35
N LEU A 64 -5.33 -5.14 -11.13
CA LEU A 64 -6.12 -6.36 -11.14
C LEU A 64 -6.30 -6.91 -9.73
N ARG A 65 -7.45 -7.53 -9.45
CA ARG A 65 -7.74 -8.24 -8.20
C ARG A 65 -8.04 -9.71 -8.50
N TRP A 66 -7.36 -10.62 -7.79
CA TRP A 66 -7.63 -12.05 -7.92
C TRP A 66 -8.82 -12.46 -7.06
N GLU A 67 -9.88 -12.90 -7.72
CA GLU A 67 -11.11 -13.36 -7.09
C GLU A 67 -11.85 -14.35 -7.97
N ASP A 68 -12.56 -15.30 -7.35
CA ASP A 68 -13.42 -16.26 -8.05
C ASP A 68 -12.74 -17.02 -9.21
N GLY A 69 -11.43 -17.26 -9.08
CA GLY A 69 -10.63 -17.97 -10.07
C GLY A 69 -10.20 -17.14 -11.29
N ALA A 70 -10.38 -15.82 -11.25
CA ALA A 70 -10.01 -14.90 -12.32
C ALA A 70 -9.38 -13.60 -11.80
N TRP A 71 -8.76 -12.85 -12.71
CA TRP A 71 -8.29 -11.49 -12.45
C TRP A 71 -9.35 -10.49 -12.89
N THR A 72 -9.98 -9.81 -11.94
CA THR A 72 -10.92 -8.71 -12.19
C THR A 72 -10.13 -7.41 -12.40
N ASN A 73 -10.43 -6.66 -13.46
CA ASN A 73 -9.86 -5.33 -13.67
C ASN A 73 -10.62 -4.29 -12.81
N THR A 74 -9.91 -3.66 -11.88
CA THR A 74 -10.47 -2.69 -10.92
C THR A 74 -10.22 -1.23 -11.32
N GLY A 75 -9.54 -0.99 -12.45
CA GLY A 75 -9.24 0.34 -12.92
C GLY A 75 -7.94 0.43 -13.72
N ARG A 76 -7.83 1.52 -14.49
CA ARG A 76 -6.64 1.86 -15.28
C ARG A 76 -6.04 3.16 -14.73
N LEU A 77 -4.74 3.17 -14.50
CA LEU A 77 -3.99 4.30 -13.95
C LEU A 77 -2.99 4.83 -14.96
N GLY A 78 -2.57 6.08 -14.78
CA GLY A 78 -1.57 6.72 -15.63
C GLY A 78 -2.17 7.63 -16.70
N ILE A 79 -1.49 7.78 -17.84
CA ILE A 79 -1.93 8.65 -18.94
C ILE A 79 -3.19 8.09 -19.64
N PRO A 80 -4.07 8.93 -20.22
CA PRO A 80 -5.32 8.49 -20.85
C PRO A 80 -5.14 7.47 -21.98
N GLU A 81 -6.17 6.66 -22.23
CA GLU A 81 -6.22 5.71 -23.34
C GLU A 81 -6.43 6.43 -24.68
N GLY A 82 -5.90 5.84 -25.76
CA GLY A 82 -6.19 6.27 -27.14
C GLY A 82 -5.43 7.51 -27.62
N GLU A 83 -4.71 8.20 -26.73
CA GLU A 83 -3.85 9.33 -27.09
C GLU A 83 -2.44 8.88 -27.50
N TYR A 84 -1.92 7.84 -26.86
CA TYR A 84 -0.57 7.30 -27.08
C TYR A 84 -0.57 5.78 -27.02
N LYS A 85 0.59 5.18 -27.33
CA LYS A 85 0.82 3.76 -27.06
C LYS A 85 0.69 3.49 -25.55
N GLU A 86 0.18 2.31 -25.21
CA GLU A 86 0.11 1.85 -23.82
C GLU A 86 1.54 1.79 -23.21
N ILE A 87 1.75 2.60 -22.17
CA ILE A 87 3.03 2.76 -21.45
C ILE A 87 2.85 3.05 -19.95
N ASN A 88 1.69 2.68 -19.39
CA ASN A 88 1.45 2.83 -17.95
C ASN A 88 1.89 1.56 -17.22
N GLU A 89 2.71 1.72 -16.19
CA GLU A 89 3.14 0.65 -15.28
C GLU A 89 2.77 1.01 -13.85
N ILE A 90 2.27 0.04 -13.12
CA ILE A 90 2.18 0.14 -11.66
C ILE A 90 3.42 -0.54 -11.08
N ASN A 91 4.39 0.25 -10.65
CA ASN A 91 5.66 -0.29 -10.14
C ASN A 91 5.54 -0.79 -8.69
N ASN A 92 4.67 -0.17 -7.90
CA ASN A 92 4.48 -0.54 -6.50
C ASN A 92 3.05 -0.28 -6.05
N MET A 93 2.55 -1.11 -5.14
CA MET A 93 1.30 -0.88 -4.43
C MET A 93 1.52 -1.05 -2.94
N ILE A 94 0.80 -0.27 -2.14
CA ILE A 94 0.87 -0.37 -0.69
C ILE A 94 -0.45 0.02 -0.03
N VAL A 95 -0.73 -0.62 1.09
CA VAL A 95 -1.85 -0.23 1.96
C VAL A 95 -1.35 0.74 3.02
N TYR A 96 -2.01 1.89 3.14
CA TYR A 96 -1.74 2.88 4.17
C TYR A 96 -3.05 3.45 4.70
N ASN A 97 -3.17 3.52 6.03
CA ASN A 97 -4.35 4.07 6.73
C ASN A 97 -5.70 3.61 6.14
N GLY A 98 -5.84 2.30 5.94
CA GLY A 98 -7.09 1.71 5.46
C GLY A 98 -7.29 1.69 3.95
N LYS A 99 -6.40 2.30 3.16
CA LYS A 99 -6.57 2.50 1.71
C LYS A 99 -5.42 1.91 0.91
N LEU A 100 -5.70 1.44 -0.30
CA LEU A 100 -4.72 0.96 -1.27
C LEU A 100 -4.21 2.13 -2.14
N TYR A 101 -2.89 2.21 -2.30
CA TYR A 101 -2.20 3.21 -3.12
C TYR A 101 -1.34 2.52 -4.18
N ALA A 102 -1.18 3.17 -5.33
CA ALA A 102 -0.38 2.68 -6.45
C ALA A 102 0.58 3.78 -6.95
N GLY A 103 1.86 3.41 -7.12
CA GLY A 103 2.90 4.23 -7.72
C GLY A 103 3.05 3.91 -9.21
N VAL A 104 2.99 4.94 -10.06
CA VAL A 104 2.74 4.77 -11.50
C VAL A 104 3.72 5.58 -12.37
N ILE A 105 4.27 4.94 -13.39
CA ILE A 105 5.03 5.54 -14.52
C ILE A 105 4.03 5.85 -15.67
N PRO A 106 4.24 6.86 -16.54
CA PRO A 106 5.45 7.68 -16.78
C PRO A 106 5.55 9.02 -16.09
N LYS A 107 4.60 9.36 -15.21
CA LYS A 107 4.51 10.71 -14.62
C LYS A 107 4.76 10.75 -13.11
N ALA A 108 5.43 9.73 -12.56
CA ALA A 108 5.64 9.54 -11.13
C ALA A 108 4.37 9.78 -10.30
N GLN A 109 3.27 9.19 -10.74
CA GLN A 109 1.96 9.39 -10.15
C GLN A 109 1.74 8.51 -8.93
N VAL A 110 1.00 9.03 -7.95
CA VAL A 110 0.42 8.23 -6.86
C VAL A 110 -1.09 8.31 -6.95
N TRP A 111 -1.72 7.14 -7.04
CA TRP A 111 -3.17 6.98 -7.09
C TRP A 111 -3.68 6.28 -5.84
N ARG A 112 -4.90 6.60 -5.42
CA ARG A 112 -5.60 5.93 -4.30
C ARG A 112 -6.86 5.23 -4.81
N TYR A 113 -7.04 3.99 -4.38
CA TYR A 113 -8.24 3.22 -4.66
C TYR A 113 -9.44 3.75 -3.87
N GLU A 114 -10.59 3.91 -4.54
CA GLU A 114 -11.86 4.22 -3.89
C GLU A 114 -12.87 3.09 -4.03
N THR A 115 -13.07 2.63 -5.26
CA THR A 115 -13.95 1.52 -5.62
C THR A 115 -13.58 1.03 -7.02
N ASP A 116 -14.11 -0.12 -7.44
CA ASP A 116 -13.82 -0.68 -8.77
C ASP A 116 -14.20 0.33 -9.87
N GLY A 117 -13.24 0.60 -10.76
CA GLY A 117 -13.35 1.61 -11.82
C GLY A 117 -13.11 3.05 -11.36
N HIS A 118 -12.92 3.31 -10.06
CA HIS A 118 -12.68 4.65 -9.53
C HIS A 118 -11.43 4.72 -8.64
N TRP A 119 -10.44 5.42 -9.17
CA TRP A 119 -9.20 5.77 -8.49
C TRP A 119 -9.01 7.28 -8.51
N THR A 120 -8.51 7.83 -7.40
CA THR A 120 -8.20 9.26 -7.29
C THR A 120 -6.70 9.48 -7.51
N LEU A 121 -6.35 10.34 -8.46
CA LEU A 121 -4.97 10.82 -8.60
C LEU A 121 -4.67 11.74 -7.41
N MET A 122 -3.70 11.34 -6.58
CA MET A 122 -3.33 12.09 -5.39
C MET A 122 -2.27 13.15 -5.70
N ASN A 123 -1.23 12.79 -6.46
CA ASN A 123 -0.16 13.70 -6.85
C ASN A 123 0.72 13.14 -7.99
N ASN A 124 1.49 14.01 -8.63
CA ASN A 124 2.70 13.67 -9.39
C ASN A 124 3.91 14.03 -8.51
N LEU A 125 4.70 13.04 -8.10
CA LEU A 125 5.80 13.25 -7.15
C LEU A 125 7.09 13.77 -7.80
N ALA A 126 7.22 13.61 -9.11
CA ALA A 126 8.33 14.11 -9.91
C ALA A 126 7.83 14.45 -11.32
N SER A 127 8.54 15.35 -11.98
CA SER A 127 8.28 15.76 -13.36
C SER A 127 9.55 16.34 -13.94
N ARG A 128 9.76 16.17 -15.25
CA ARG A 128 10.86 16.80 -15.97
C ARG A 128 10.34 17.77 -17.03
N PRO A 129 11.02 18.90 -17.28
CA PRO A 129 10.65 19.84 -18.34
C PRO A 129 10.71 19.24 -19.75
N ASP A 130 11.58 18.25 -19.97
CA ASP A 130 11.78 17.55 -21.23
C ASP A 130 10.91 16.30 -21.39
N TYR A 131 9.89 16.12 -20.54
CA TYR A 131 8.97 14.99 -20.63
C TYR A 131 8.35 14.85 -22.04
N ALA A 132 8.55 13.69 -22.65
CA ALA A 132 7.90 13.28 -23.87
C ALA A 132 7.42 11.83 -23.73
N VAL A 133 6.15 11.59 -24.06
CA VAL A 133 5.51 10.28 -23.94
C VAL A 133 6.29 9.20 -24.69
N GLU A 134 6.81 9.51 -25.88
CA GLU A 134 7.55 8.55 -26.71
C GLU A 134 9.03 8.39 -26.32
N GLU A 135 9.54 9.16 -25.35
CA GLU A 135 10.94 9.10 -24.90
C GLU A 135 11.04 8.54 -23.49
N ALA A 136 11.37 7.25 -23.38
CA ALA A 136 11.46 6.54 -22.11
C ALA A 136 12.52 7.12 -21.14
N ALA A 137 13.55 7.78 -21.66
CA ALA A 137 14.55 8.47 -20.83
C ALA A 137 13.96 9.67 -20.05
N SER A 138 12.87 10.26 -20.55
CA SER A 138 12.20 11.41 -19.96
C SER A 138 11.17 11.02 -18.87
N TRP A 139 10.85 9.73 -18.74
CA TRP A 139 9.82 9.25 -17.82
C TRP A 139 10.28 9.28 -16.35
N CYS A 140 9.35 9.63 -15.47
CA CYS A 140 9.53 9.55 -14.02
C CYS A 140 8.61 8.47 -13.43
N ARG A 141 9.05 7.84 -12.35
CA ARG A 141 8.31 6.76 -11.68
C ARG A 141 8.34 6.87 -10.16
N VAL A 142 7.42 6.14 -9.54
CA VAL A 142 7.38 5.86 -8.10
C VAL A 142 7.67 4.36 -7.91
N PRO A 143 8.96 3.95 -7.86
CA PRO A 143 9.32 2.54 -7.91
C PRO A 143 9.13 1.83 -6.57
N THR A 144 9.02 2.58 -5.47
CA THR A 144 8.91 2.01 -4.12
C THR A 144 8.12 2.94 -3.22
N MET A 145 7.29 2.34 -2.38
CA MET A 145 6.60 2.99 -1.28
C MET A 145 6.66 2.10 -0.05
N THR A 146 6.66 2.71 1.13
CA THR A 146 6.61 2.00 2.40
C THR A 146 5.89 2.83 3.47
N THR A 147 5.50 2.21 4.56
CA THR A 147 4.93 2.90 5.72
C THR A 147 5.87 2.82 6.91
N PHE A 148 6.09 3.93 7.59
CA PHE A 148 6.91 3.98 8.80
C PHE A 148 6.49 5.18 9.66
N GLN A 149 6.43 4.99 10.98
CA GLN A 149 6.07 6.01 11.96
C GLN A 149 4.78 6.77 11.60
N GLY A 150 3.73 6.02 11.24
CA GLY A 150 2.43 6.60 10.86
C GLY A 150 2.43 7.36 9.52
N ARG A 151 3.51 7.31 8.72
CA ARG A 151 3.62 8.05 7.45
C ARG A 151 3.75 7.12 6.25
N LEU A 152 3.27 7.58 5.10
CA LEU A 152 3.51 6.97 3.80
C LEU A 152 4.73 7.61 3.15
N PHE A 153 5.74 6.80 2.86
CA PHE A 153 6.96 7.17 2.14
C PHE A 153 6.89 6.71 0.69
N ALA A 154 7.39 7.53 -0.23
CA ALA A 154 7.49 7.21 -1.64
C ALA A 154 8.81 7.71 -2.22
N GLY A 155 9.50 6.85 -2.96
CA GLY A 155 10.69 7.22 -3.72
C GLY A 155 10.34 7.71 -5.12
N THR A 156 11.13 8.62 -5.69
CA THR A 156 11.05 9.01 -7.11
C THR A 156 12.26 8.49 -7.87
N GLY A 157 12.10 8.14 -9.14
CA GLY A 157 13.21 7.68 -9.97
C GLY A 157 12.90 7.69 -11.46
N SER A 158 13.86 7.26 -12.28
CA SER A 158 13.72 7.07 -13.73
C SER A 158 13.82 5.59 -14.09
N CYS A 159 13.47 5.25 -15.34
CA CYS A 159 13.78 3.94 -15.94
C CYS A 159 15.21 3.83 -16.47
N ILE A 160 15.88 4.97 -16.65
CA ILE A 160 17.23 5.04 -17.19
C ILE A 160 18.05 5.96 -16.27
N SER A 161 19.15 5.44 -15.72
CA SER A 161 20.02 6.19 -14.80
C SER A 161 21.45 6.25 -15.35
N ARG A 162 21.61 6.77 -16.58
CA ARG A 162 22.94 7.09 -17.13
C ARG A 162 23.38 8.47 -16.61
N ALA A 163 24.69 8.70 -16.58
CA ALA A 163 25.26 9.99 -16.16
C ALA A 163 24.79 11.17 -17.04
N THR A 164 24.30 10.91 -18.25
CA THR A 164 23.77 11.92 -19.17
C THR A 164 22.30 12.25 -18.96
N ASP A 165 21.57 11.40 -18.23
CA ASP A 165 20.11 11.48 -18.11
C ASP A 165 19.70 12.09 -16.76
N VAL A 166 20.65 12.79 -16.11
CA VAL A 166 20.47 13.45 -14.82
C VAL A 166 19.33 14.46 -14.93
N ASP A 167 18.42 14.38 -13.98
CA ASP A 167 17.33 15.33 -13.84
C ASP A 167 17.86 16.69 -13.39
N ALA A 168 17.74 17.70 -14.26
CA ALA A 168 18.22 19.05 -14.01
C ALA A 168 17.52 19.73 -12.81
N ASP A 169 16.28 19.32 -12.52
CA ASP A 169 15.47 19.88 -11.44
C ASP A 169 15.59 19.08 -10.12
N ASP A 170 16.44 18.03 -10.11
CA ASP A 170 16.73 17.19 -8.94
C ASP A 170 15.44 16.68 -8.25
N THR A 171 14.47 16.25 -9.05
CA THR A 171 13.20 15.63 -8.63
C THR A 171 13.29 14.10 -8.54
N LEU A 172 14.28 13.48 -9.17
CA LEU A 172 14.57 12.05 -9.11
C LEU A 172 15.46 11.67 -7.91
N GLY A 173 15.35 10.43 -7.42
CA GLY A 173 16.13 9.94 -6.28
C GLY A 173 15.69 10.54 -4.94
N ARG A 174 14.55 11.23 -4.90
CA ARG A 174 13.99 11.82 -3.67
C ARG A 174 13.15 10.80 -2.94
N VAL A 175 13.10 10.94 -1.62
CA VAL A 175 12.14 10.23 -0.76
C VAL A 175 11.22 11.28 -0.16
N LEU A 176 9.93 11.21 -0.49
CA LEU A 176 8.90 12.05 0.07
C LEU A 176 8.13 11.28 1.13
N ALA A 177 7.57 11.97 2.10
CA ALA A 177 6.77 11.35 3.16
C ALA A 177 5.58 12.22 3.54
N THR A 178 4.40 11.62 3.60
CA THR A 178 3.15 12.32 3.89
C THR A 178 2.34 11.57 4.95
N GLU A 179 1.39 12.28 5.57
CA GLU A 179 0.35 11.71 6.42
C GLU A 179 -1.00 11.97 5.73
N LEU A 180 -1.76 10.91 5.43
CA LEU A 180 -3.08 10.99 4.81
C LEU A 180 -4.12 10.41 5.77
N GLY A 181 -4.98 11.26 6.29
CA GLY A 181 -5.83 10.94 7.46
C GLY A 181 -5.02 11.03 8.74
N GLN A 182 -5.48 10.38 9.81
CA GLN A 182 -4.76 10.30 11.08
C GLN A 182 -4.55 8.83 11.44
N VAL A 183 -3.31 8.47 11.76
CA VAL A 183 -2.92 7.09 12.07
C VAL A 183 -1.79 7.10 13.10
N VAL A 184 -1.79 6.10 13.97
CA VAL A 184 -0.67 5.80 14.87
C VAL A 184 -0.26 4.35 14.62
N SER A 185 1.04 4.09 14.56
CA SER A 185 1.58 2.75 14.34
C SER A 185 2.73 2.45 15.29
N HIS A 186 2.96 1.16 15.54
CA HIS A 186 4.14 0.66 16.20
C HIS A 186 4.89 -0.23 15.20
N ASP A 187 5.97 0.29 14.62
CA ASP A 187 6.68 -0.34 13.50
C ASP A 187 7.92 -1.14 13.96
N ARG A 188 7.87 -1.64 15.19
CA ARG A 188 8.90 -2.50 15.78
C ARG A 188 8.30 -3.83 16.19
N ASP A 189 9.15 -4.84 16.30
CA ASP A 189 8.75 -6.15 16.81
C ASP A 189 8.20 -6.01 18.24
N ILE A 190 7.02 -6.57 18.47
CA ILE A 190 6.32 -6.57 19.77
C ILE A 190 6.66 -7.80 20.61
N GLY A 191 7.46 -8.73 20.08
CA GLY A 191 7.87 -9.96 20.76
C GLY A 191 6.87 -11.11 20.62
N ALA A 192 7.21 -12.26 21.21
CA ALA A 192 6.43 -13.50 21.13
C ALA A 192 5.51 -13.74 22.34
N ASP A 193 5.66 -12.96 23.41
CA ASP A 193 4.88 -13.09 24.64
C ASP A 193 3.54 -12.36 24.56
N TRP A 194 2.62 -12.69 25.48
CA TRP A 194 1.39 -11.92 25.65
C TRP A 194 1.70 -10.45 25.89
N THR A 195 1.18 -9.60 25.01
CA THR A 195 1.42 -8.16 25.01
C THR A 195 0.11 -7.42 25.21
N HIS A 196 0.08 -6.51 26.18
CA HIS A 196 -1.06 -5.63 26.36
C HIS A 196 -0.98 -4.46 25.38
N VAL A 197 -1.97 -4.31 24.51
CA VAL A 197 -2.08 -3.19 23.56
C VAL A 197 -3.31 -2.35 23.91
N ALA A 198 -3.12 -1.03 24.00
CA ALA A 198 -4.23 -0.09 24.12
C ALA A 198 -4.11 1.03 23.09
N ALA A 199 -5.19 1.30 22.38
CA ALA A 199 -5.32 2.43 21.47
C ALA A 199 -6.33 3.42 22.07
N ILE A 200 -5.92 4.68 22.20
CA ILE A 200 -6.73 5.74 22.80
C ILE A 200 -6.89 6.87 21.80
N ARG A 201 -8.11 7.37 21.68
CA ARG A 201 -8.40 8.63 21.00
C ARG A 201 -8.94 9.63 22.02
N GLN A 202 -8.20 10.71 22.25
CA GLN A 202 -8.63 11.83 23.08
C GLN A 202 -8.74 13.09 22.23
N GLY A 203 -9.97 13.45 21.86
CA GLY A 203 -10.23 14.59 20.97
C GLY A 203 -9.54 14.42 19.60
N LYS A 204 -8.41 15.12 19.42
CA LYS A 204 -7.62 15.14 18.19
C LYS A 204 -6.32 14.34 18.29
N GLU A 205 -6.04 13.73 19.43
CA GLU A 205 -4.85 12.93 19.64
C GLU A 205 -5.19 11.44 19.57
N LEU A 206 -4.37 10.68 18.86
CA LEU A 206 -4.30 9.23 18.95
C LEU A 206 -3.06 8.85 19.74
N GLN A 207 -3.20 7.87 20.61
CA GLN A 207 -2.10 7.32 21.41
C GLN A 207 -2.14 5.80 21.32
N LEU A 208 -0.98 5.19 21.16
CA LEU A 208 -0.80 3.75 21.13
C LEU A 208 0.12 3.35 22.28
N PHE A 209 -0.33 2.39 23.07
CA PHE A 209 0.40 1.87 24.21
C PHE A 209 0.71 0.38 24.02
N VAL A 210 1.91 0.00 24.42
CA VAL A 210 2.38 -1.40 24.47
C VAL A 210 2.89 -1.65 25.88
N ASN A 211 2.34 -2.66 26.56
CA ASN A 211 2.68 -3.04 27.93
C ASN A 211 2.63 -1.86 28.93
N GLY A 212 1.65 -0.98 28.75
CA GLY A 212 1.42 0.17 29.65
C GLY A 212 2.22 1.43 29.28
N GLU A 213 3.16 1.34 28.34
CA GLU A 213 4.01 2.46 27.92
C GLU A 213 3.49 3.08 26.62
N CYS A 214 3.43 4.41 26.54
CA CYS A 214 3.02 5.11 25.32
C CYS A 214 4.15 5.01 24.28
N VAL A 215 3.93 4.27 23.21
CA VAL A 215 4.95 3.99 22.19
C VAL A 215 4.85 4.89 20.97
N ALA A 216 3.68 5.46 20.72
CA ALA A 216 3.46 6.36 19.59
C ALA A 216 2.24 7.25 19.84
N THR A 217 2.31 8.46 19.29
CA THR A 217 1.19 9.40 19.26
C THR A 217 1.02 9.98 17.86
N SER A 218 -0.19 10.43 17.54
CA SER A 218 -0.48 11.19 16.32
C SER A 218 -1.47 12.30 16.63
N GLN A 219 -1.24 13.48 16.08
CA GLN A 219 -2.06 14.66 16.31
C GLN A 219 -2.73 15.09 15.01
N ALA A 220 -4.06 15.21 15.02
CA ALA A 220 -4.78 15.68 13.84
C ALA A 220 -4.30 17.09 13.44
N PRO A 221 -4.16 17.39 12.13
CA PRO A 221 -3.75 18.71 11.67
C PRO A 221 -4.61 19.84 12.25
N LYS A 222 -4.00 21.03 12.41
CA LYS A 222 -4.73 22.20 12.90
C LYS A 222 -5.92 22.49 11.99
N GLY A 223 -7.08 22.78 12.59
CA GLY A 223 -8.32 23.04 11.86
C GLY A 223 -9.02 21.80 11.28
N HIS A 224 -8.42 20.61 11.34
CA HIS A 224 -9.09 19.38 10.91
C HIS A 224 -9.91 18.75 12.04
N SER A 225 -11.09 18.27 11.68
CA SER A 225 -11.91 17.36 12.46
C SER A 225 -12.38 16.25 11.53
N PHE A 226 -12.16 15.01 11.92
CA PHE A 226 -12.63 13.86 11.15
C PHE A 226 -14.08 13.55 11.52
N ASP A 227 -14.95 13.49 10.52
CA ASP A 227 -16.25 12.84 10.67
C ASP A 227 -16.02 11.33 10.63
N LEU A 228 -16.16 10.69 11.79
CA LEU A 228 -15.95 9.25 11.93
C LEU A 228 -17.25 8.46 11.75
N ARG A 229 -18.39 9.12 11.45
CA ARG A 229 -19.65 8.43 11.19
C ARG A 229 -19.58 7.73 9.85
N ASN A 230 -19.59 6.41 9.90
CA ASN A 230 -19.58 5.57 8.72
C ASN A 230 -20.29 4.25 9.02
N ALA A 231 -20.63 3.49 7.98
CA ALA A 231 -21.31 2.21 8.11
C ALA A 231 -20.34 1.01 8.14
N LEU A 232 -19.03 1.25 8.15
CA LEU A 232 -18.03 0.18 8.19
C LEU A 232 -17.97 -0.42 9.59
N PRO A 233 -17.76 -1.74 9.71
CA PRO A 233 -17.58 -2.37 11.00
C PRO A 233 -16.28 -1.90 11.68
N LEU A 234 -16.32 -1.79 13.02
CA LEU A 234 -15.08 -1.74 13.79
C LEU A 234 -14.46 -3.15 13.78
N THR A 235 -13.28 -3.28 13.19
CA THR A 235 -12.53 -4.53 13.17
C THR A 235 -11.40 -4.51 14.20
N ILE A 236 -11.23 -5.63 14.91
CA ILE A 236 -10.12 -5.86 15.84
C ILE A 236 -9.51 -7.21 15.47
N GLY A 237 -8.19 -7.24 15.29
CA GLY A 237 -7.50 -8.44 14.79
C GLY A 237 -7.68 -8.69 13.29
N ALA A 238 -8.28 -7.76 12.55
CA ALA A 238 -8.38 -7.80 11.11
C ALA A 238 -8.30 -6.38 10.54
N GLY A 239 -7.68 -6.25 9.37
CA GLY A 239 -7.56 -4.98 8.67
C GLY A 239 -7.36 -5.19 7.17
N PRO A 240 -7.13 -4.11 6.42
CA PRO A 240 -7.05 -4.20 4.97
C PRO A 240 -5.87 -5.02 4.47
N GLN A 241 -4.83 -5.29 5.27
CA GLN A 241 -3.70 -6.14 4.82
C GLN A 241 -3.89 -7.63 5.17
N GLY A 242 -4.95 -7.99 5.89
CA GLY A 242 -5.22 -9.36 6.31
C GLY A 242 -5.67 -9.46 7.75
N VAL A 243 -5.63 -10.68 8.26
CA VAL A 243 -6.07 -11.03 9.62
C VAL A 243 -4.87 -11.32 10.52
N PHE A 244 -5.02 -11.01 11.80
CA PHE A 244 -4.06 -11.38 12.83
C PHE A 244 -4.17 -12.88 13.09
N ALA A 245 -3.09 -13.61 12.83
CA ALA A 245 -3.04 -15.07 13.00
C ALA A 245 -2.82 -15.53 14.46
N GLY A 246 -2.66 -14.59 15.40
CA GLY A 246 -2.46 -14.88 16.82
C GLY A 246 -3.75 -14.96 17.63
N CYS A 247 -3.61 -15.03 18.94
CA CYS A 247 -4.74 -15.02 19.88
C CYS A 247 -4.95 -13.61 20.44
N ILE A 248 -6.21 -13.19 20.56
CA ILE A 248 -6.61 -11.97 21.28
C ILE A 248 -7.44 -12.39 22.48
N ALA A 249 -7.09 -11.90 23.66
CA ALA A 249 -7.79 -12.15 24.91
C ALA A 249 -8.04 -10.85 25.67
N GLY A 250 -9.07 -10.83 26.53
CA GLY A 250 -9.34 -9.69 27.41
C GLY A 250 -9.72 -8.40 26.69
N LEU A 251 -10.38 -8.48 25.52
CA LEU A 251 -10.84 -7.30 24.79
C LEU A 251 -11.80 -6.45 25.65
N ARG A 252 -11.48 -5.15 25.78
CA ARG A 252 -12.29 -4.16 26.50
C ARG A 252 -12.49 -2.93 25.63
N LEU A 253 -13.70 -2.37 25.65
CA LEU A 253 -14.03 -1.10 25.01
C LEU A 253 -14.51 -0.13 26.10
N TYR A 254 -14.07 1.12 26.00
CA TYR A 254 -14.35 2.16 26.99
C TYR A 254 -15.08 3.33 26.34
N ASP A 255 -16.09 3.85 27.04
CA ASP A 255 -16.79 5.08 26.67
C ASP A 255 -16.03 6.31 27.18
N GLY A 256 -14.77 6.46 26.73
CA GLY A 256 -13.89 7.54 27.17
C GLY A 256 -12.41 7.21 27.03
N ALA A 257 -11.58 8.26 27.05
CA ALA A 257 -10.13 8.12 27.06
C ALA A 257 -9.64 7.74 28.46
N LEU A 258 -8.83 6.68 28.55
CA LEU A 258 -8.13 6.30 29.78
C LEU A 258 -6.89 7.18 29.99
N SER A 259 -6.50 7.40 31.24
CA SER A 259 -5.19 8.01 31.56
C SER A 259 -4.05 7.00 31.36
N ALA A 260 -2.82 7.49 31.19
CA ALA A 260 -1.64 6.63 31.06
C ALA A 260 -1.46 5.71 32.29
N GLU A 261 -1.76 6.19 33.49
CA GLU A 261 -1.72 5.40 34.73
C GLU A 261 -2.74 4.27 34.72
N GLN A 262 -3.98 4.54 34.25
CA GLN A 262 -5.01 3.51 34.13
C GLN A 262 -4.58 2.42 33.13
N VAL A 263 -4.00 2.81 31.99
CA VAL A 263 -3.46 1.85 31.01
C VAL A 263 -2.33 1.02 31.62
N LYS A 264 -1.42 1.64 32.37
CA LYS A 264 -0.32 0.95 33.04
C LYS A 264 -0.79 -0.06 34.09
N THR A 265 -1.82 0.29 34.88
CA THR A 265 -2.46 -0.65 35.81
C THR A 265 -3.06 -1.84 35.06
N LEU A 266 -3.80 -1.61 33.96
CA LEU A 266 -4.40 -2.67 33.15
C LEU A 266 -3.38 -3.58 32.49
N ALA A 267 -2.21 -3.06 32.11
CA ALA A 267 -1.14 -3.85 31.53
C ALA A 267 -0.46 -4.80 32.54
N SER A 268 -0.68 -4.59 33.84
CA SER A 268 -0.08 -5.37 34.93
C SER A 268 -1.01 -6.44 35.51
N THR A 269 -2.25 -6.54 35.02
CA THR A 269 -3.28 -7.51 35.46
C THR A 269 -3.43 -8.65 34.47
#